data_AF-Q6CRQ5-F1
#
_entry.id   AF-Q6CRQ5-F1
#
_cell.length_a   1.000
_cell.length_b   1.000
_cell.length_c   1.000
_cell.angle_alpha   90.00
_cell.angle_beta   90.00
_cell.angle_gamma   90.00
#
_symmetry.space_group_name_H-M   'P 1'
#
loop_
_entity.id
_entity.type
_entity.pdbx_description
1 polymer ?
#
loop_
_entity_poly.entity_id
_entity_poly.type
_entity_poly.pdbx_seq_one_letter_code
_entity_poly.pdbx_strand_id
1 'polypeptide(L)'
;MTAAKLTPLKPIPTKHIDPDLAKTPEDASVNLVLNIKKWLRWTQKWSLFPLVTYFPLHGINALIIPALEPSSFPNDALMMVRELTSGLGSKLIWTGISIHILSGFALRIMRKLPTSSKTHNAESLLDTQSLAQSRIGLVGGLSGYFIGIKRNLQYNPQELTGWLLTPVLFFHGALMKWLPNTAKVDIDFDFVKWLLDKDRGALVRIGLGYGPLVALIGLGSYHIIAGTVQYMHVRSLKTRKRIMNFILLLICTGYIGISRLGSEIVFGMDKYYRPILRTLSLS
;
A
#
# COMPACT_ATOMS: atom_id res chain seq x y z
N MET A 1 -21.61 18.46 -65.43
CA MET A 1 -20.64 18.76 -64.35
C MET A 1 -19.35 18.03 -64.66
N THR A 2 -18.34 18.75 -65.14
CA THR A 2 -17.03 18.22 -65.54
C THR A 2 -16.10 18.19 -64.33
N ALA A 3 -15.53 17.02 -64.03
CA ALA A 3 -14.59 16.85 -62.92
C ALA A 3 -13.29 17.62 -63.20
N ALA A 4 -12.87 18.45 -62.24
CA ALA A 4 -11.63 19.21 -62.31
C ALA A 4 -10.43 18.25 -62.26
N LYS A 5 -9.52 18.36 -63.25
CA LYS A 5 -8.24 17.66 -63.29
C LYS A 5 -7.36 18.14 -62.13
N LEU A 6 -7.09 17.26 -61.17
CA LEU A 6 -6.11 17.51 -60.11
C LEU A 6 -4.69 17.35 -60.67
N THR A 7 -3.85 18.35 -60.40
CA THR A 7 -2.42 18.33 -60.74
C THR A 7 -1.64 17.52 -59.71
N PRO A 8 -0.72 16.63 -60.13
CA PRO A 8 0.12 15.86 -59.21
C PRO A 8 1.10 16.80 -58.49
N LEU A 9 1.08 16.78 -57.16
CA LEU A 9 2.03 17.50 -56.31
C LEU A 9 3.43 16.90 -56.48
N LYS A 10 4.42 17.75 -56.79
CA LYS A 10 5.84 17.35 -56.77
C LYS A 10 6.26 17.03 -55.33
N PRO A 11 6.94 15.92 -55.06
CA PRO A 11 7.44 15.61 -53.73
C PRO A 11 8.44 16.68 -53.29
N ILE A 12 8.24 17.22 -52.09
CA ILE A 12 9.18 18.15 -51.46
C ILE A 12 10.45 17.35 -51.14
N PRO A 13 11.66 17.82 -51.51
CA PRO A 13 12.90 17.14 -51.17
C PRO A 13 13.02 17.08 -49.64
N THR A 14 12.89 15.89 -49.07
CA THR A 14 13.26 15.67 -47.67
C THR A 14 14.77 15.83 -47.59
N LYS A 15 15.25 16.93 -47.00
CA LYS A 15 16.64 17.02 -46.54
C LYS A 15 16.94 15.72 -45.80
N HIS A 16 17.96 14.99 -46.27
CA HIS A 16 18.49 13.84 -45.56
C HIS A 16 19.06 14.37 -44.25
N ILE A 17 18.23 14.44 -43.22
CA ILE A 17 18.66 14.70 -41.86
C ILE A 17 19.30 13.39 -41.44
N ASP A 18 20.62 13.37 -41.38
CA ASP A 18 21.37 12.26 -40.82
C ASP A 18 20.93 12.09 -39.36
N PRO A 19 20.18 11.02 -39.02
CA PRO A 19 19.53 10.89 -37.71
C PRO A 19 20.53 10.76 -36.56
N ASP A 20 21.80 10.53 -36.88
CA ASP A 20 22.88 10.37 -35.92
C ASP A 20 23.64 11.67 -35.60
N LEU A 21 23.43 12.76 -36.36
CA LEU A 21 24.23 14.00 -36.20
C LEU A 21 23.67 15.05 -35.23
N ALA A 22 22.51 14.83 -34.61
CA ALA A 22 21.91 15.82 -33.71
C ALA A 22 21.23 15.18 -32.48
N LYS A 23 21.94 14.33 -31.73
CA LYS A 23 21.57 14.12 -30.32
C LYS A 23 22.04 15.35 -29.55
N THR A 24 21.13 16.29 -29.33
CA THR A 24 21.41 17.45 -28.51
C THR A 24 21.62 17.01 -27.05
N PRO A 25 22.38 17.74 -26.22
CA PRO A 25 22.50 17.45 -24.78
C PRO A 25 21.13 17.36 -24.08
N GLU A 26 20.13 18.07 -24.61
CA GLU A 26 18.74 18.02 -24.17
C GLU A 26 18.15 16.61 -24.33
N ASP A 27 18.41 15.92 -25.44
CA ASP A 27 17.93 14.55 -25.68
C ASP A 27 18.57 13.52 -24.71
N ALA A 28 19.82 13.72 -24.30
CA ALA A 28 20.49 12.87 -23.32
C ALA A 28 19.86 13.02 -21.92
N SER A 29 19.56 14.26 -21.50
CA SER A 29 18.91 14.55 -20.22
C SER A 29 17.47 14.00 -20.15
N VAL A 30 16.72 14.07 -21.25
CA VAL A 30 15.37 13.51 -21.35
C VAL A 30 15.40 11.99 -21.22
N ASN A 31 16.34 11.32 -21.88
CA ASN A 31 16.53 9.88 -21.77
C ASN A 31 16.92 9.46 -20.35
N LEU A 32 17.76 10.24 -19.65
CA LEU A 32 18.12 9.97 -18.27
C LEU A 32 16.91 10.05 -17.33
N VAL A 33 16.10 11.10 -17.42
CA VAL A 33 14.90 11.26 -16.57
C VAL A 33 13.90 10.13 -16.81
N LEU A 34 13.66 9.74 -18.07
CA LEU A 34 12.78 8.63 -18.41
C LEU A 34 13.32 7.30 -17.88
N ASN A 35 14.62 7.05 -17.99
CA ASN A 35 15.27 5.86 -17.45
C ASN A 35 15.17 5.80 -15.93
N ILE A 36 15.40 6.92 -15.22
CA ILE A 36 15.23 7.01 -13.76
C ILE A 36 13.78 6.70 -13.38
N LYS A 37 12.79 7.32 -14.05
CA LYS A 37 11.36 7.03 -13.79
C LYS A 37 11.02 5.55 -14.00
N LYS A 38 11.56 4.93 -15.07
CA LYS A 38 11.37 3.50 -15.36
C LYS A 38 11.98 2.62 -14.26
N TRP A 39 13.20 2.93 -13.83
CA TRP A 39 13.88 2.22 -12.74
C TRP A 39 13.14 2.39 -11.40
N LEU A 40 12.72 3.60 -11.04
CA LEU A 40 11.94 3.83 -9.82
C LEU A 40 10.63 3.04 -9.82
N ARG A 41 9.90 3.00 -10.95
CA ARG A 41 8.67 2.18 -11.07
C ARG A 41 8.97 0.69 -10.94
N TRP A 42 10.07 0.23 -11.54
CA TRP A 42 10.50 -1.16 -11.45
C TRP A 42 10.87 -1.53 -10.00
N THR A 43 11.68 -0.71 -9.34
CA THR A 43 12.10 -0.89 -7.95
C THR A 43 10.90 -0.85 -7.00
N GLN A 44 10.00 0.13 -7.15
CA GLN A 44 8.77 0.23 -6.35
C GLN A 44 7.88 -1.02 -6.46
N LYS A 45 7.84 -1.62 -7.65
CA LYS A 45 7.06 -2.84 -7.93
C LYS A 45 7.68 -4.05 -7.25
N TRP A 46 8.98 -4.28 -7.43
CA TRP A 46 9.63 -5.50 -6.97
C TRP A 46 10.01 -5.48 -5.49
N SER A 47 10.12 -4.29 -4.89
CA SER A 47 10.39 -4.17 -3.45
C SER A 47 9.27 -4.73 -2.57
N LEU A 48 8.07 -4.95 -3.12
CA LEU A 48 6.94 -5.52 -2.40
C LEU A 48 6.92 -7.04 -2.33
N PHE A 49 7.84 -7.74 -3.01
CA PHE A 49 7.83 -9.21 -3.01
C PHE A 49 7.86 -9.82 -1.59
N PRO A 50 8.71 -9.37 -0.66
CA PRO A 50 8.70 -9.88 0.72
C PRO A 50 7.37 -9.64 1.45
N LEU A 51 6.71 -8.50 1.18
CA LEU A 51 5.42 -8.19 1.79
C LEU A 51 4.31 -9.07 1.21
N VAL A 52 4.28 -9.27 -0.11
CA VAL A 52 3.25 -10.10 -0.78
C VAL A 52 3.33 -11.55 -0.35
N THR A 53 4.53 -12.09 -0.10
CA THR A 53 4.69 -13.46 0.38
C THR A 53 4.35 -13.61 1.87
N TYR A 54 4.67 -12.60 2.69
CA TYR A 54 4.38 -12.61 4.12
C TYR A 54 2.92 -12.29 4.47
N PHE A 55 2.29 -11.38 3.71
CA PHE A 55 0.97 -10.84 4.02
C PHE A 55 -0.12 -11.91 4.17
N PRO A 56 -0.19 -13.00 3.38
CA PRO A 56 -1.16 -14.07 3.61
C PRO A 56 -1.01 -14.72 4.98
N LEU A 57 0.22 -15.01 5.41
CA LEU A 57 0.50 -15.59 6.74
C LEU A 57 0.09 -14.62 7.84
N HIS A 58 0.48 -13.35 7.71
CA HIS A 58 0.12 -12.31 8.66
C HIS A 58 -1.39 -12.06 8.71
N GLY A 59 -2.06 -12.01 7.56
CA GLY A 59 -3.49 -11.78 7.44
C GLY A 59 -4.31 -12.92 8.03
N ILE A 60 -3.91 -14.18 7.81
CA ILE A 60 -4.53 -15.32 8.47
C ILE A 60 -4.37 -15.20 9.98
N ASN A 61 -3.15 -14.97 10.47
CA ASN A 61 -2.85 -14.96 11.89
C ASN A 61 -3.45 -13.75 12.63
N ALA A 62 -3.50 -12.58 12.00
CA ALA A 62 -3.94 -11.34 12.63
C ALA A 62 -5.42 -11.01 12.39
N LEU A 63 -6.03 -11.51 11.32
CA LEU A 63 -7.41 -11.17 10.94
C LEU A 63 -8.35 -12.36 11.11
N ILE A 64 -7.95 -13.55 10.64
CA ILE A 64 -8.85 -14.71 10.55
C ILE A 64 -8.84 -15.50 11.85
N ILE A 65 -7.67 -15.92 12.32
CA ILE A 65 -7.55 -16.77 13.52
C ILE A 65 -8.20 -16.10 14.74
N PRO A 66 -7.92 -14.82 15.07
CA PRO A 66 -8.52 -14.21 16.25
C PRO A 66 -10.03 -14.02 16.15
N ALA A 67 -10.57 -13.97 14.93
CA ALA A 67 -12.01 -13.91 14.71
C ALA A 67 -12.69 -15.26 14.94
N LEU A 68 -11.95 -16.38 14.81
CA LEU A 68 -12.44 -17.75 15.04
C LEU A 68 -12.17 -18.21 16.47
N GLU A 69 -10.94 -18.05 16.94
CA GLU A 69 -10.46 -18.47 18.26
C GLU A 69 -9.43 -17.45 18.80
N PRO A 70 -9.84 -16.52 19.70
CA PRO A 70 -9.00 -15.43 20.18
C PRO A 70 -8.06 -15.82 21.34
N SER A 71 -8.26 -16.99 21.97
CA SER A 71 -7.63 -17.36 23.22
C SER A 71 -6.13 -17.71 23.05
N SER A 72 -5.77 -18.90 22.59
CA SER A 72 -4.36 -19.34 22.48
C SER A 72 -3.85 -19.45 21.03
N PHE A 73 -4.75 -19.78 20.09
CA PHE A 73 -4.40 -20.10 18.70
C PHE A 73 -3.62 -18.99 17.96
N PRO A 74 -3.88 -17.69 18.17
CA PRO A 74 -3.09 -16.62 17.55
C PRO A 74 -1.62 -16.65 17.96
N ASN A 75 -1.31 -17.03 19.21
CA ASN A 75 0.07 -17.14 19.69
C ASN A 75 0.78 -18.35 19.07
N ASP A 76 0.10 -19.50 19.00
CA ASP A 76 0.66 -20.71 18.38
C ASP A 76 0.98 -20.49 16.90
N ALA A 77 0.05 -19.89 16.17
CA ALA A 77 0.25 -19.54 14.77
C ALA A 77 1.33 -18.47 14.59
N LEU A 78 1.47 -17.52 15.52
CA LEU A 78 2.55 -16.54 15.51
C LEU A 78 3.92 -17.21 15.70
N MET A 79 4.04 -18.17 16.62
CA MET A 79 5.28 -18.93 16.83
C MET A 79 5.66 -19.72 15.58
N MET A 80 4.70 -20.41 14.96
CA MET A 80 4.94 -21.12 13.70
C MET A 80 5.43 -20.18 12.59
N VAL A 81 4.80 -19.01 12.43
CA VAL A 81 5.23 -18.02 11.42
C VAL A 81 6.62 -17.46 11.72
N ARG A 82 6.98 -17.24 13.00
CA ARG A 82 8.31 -16.80 13.41
C ARG A 82 9.37 -17.83 13.05
N GLU A 83 9.10 -19.10 13.30
CA GLU A 83 9.99 -20.20 12.96
C GLU A 83 10.22 -20.28 11.45
N LEU A 84 9.14 -20.29 10.65
CA LEU A 84 9.20 -20.31 9.19
C LEU A 84 9.96 -19.13 8.57
N THR A 85 9.96 -17.98 9.25
CA THR A 85 10.60 -16.75 8.74
C THR A 85 12.01 -16.51 9.30
N SER A 86 12.51 -17.40 10.17
CA SER A 86 13.88 -17.42 10.73
C SER A 86 14.38 -16.04 11.21
N GLY A 87 13.49 -15.18 11.69
CA GLY A 87 13.80 -13.81 12.14
C GLY A 87 14.21 -12.81 11.04
N LEU A 88 14.58 -13.27 9.83
CA LEU A 88 14.94 -12.42 8.68
C LEU A 88 13.73 -11.70 8.07
N GLY A 89 12.52 -12.27 8.25
CA GLY A 89 11.29 -11.75 7.67
C GLY A 89 11.08 -10.26 7.95
N SER A 90 11.22 -9.82 9.21
CA SER A 90 10.92 -8.44 9.59
C SER A 90 11.84 -7.41 8.90
N LYS A 91 13.16 -7.67 8.82
CA LYS A 91 14.11 -6.76 8.18
C LYS A 91 13.83 -6.66 6.67
N LEU A 92 13.61 -7.79 6.00
CA LEU A 92 13.31 -7.82 4.56
C LEU A 92 12.01 -7.09 4.23
N ILE A 93 10.97 -7.29 5.06
CA ILE A 93 9.68 -6.61 4.90
C ILE A 93 9.84 -5.09 5.05
N TRP A 94 10.51 -4.62 6.10
CA TRP A 94 10.72 -3.18 6.33
C TRP A 94 11.58 -2.52 5.25
N THR A 95 12.61 -3.20 4.77
CA THR A 95 13.41 -2.72 3.63
C THR A 95 12.54 -2.60 2.37
N GLY A 96 11.74 -3.62 2.06
CA GLY A 96 10.83 -3.61 0.91
C GLY A 96 9.78 -2.50 0.96
N ILE A 97 9.16 -2.31 2.13
CA ILE A 97 8.21 -1.22 2.40
C ILE A 97 8.89 0.14 2.23
N SER A 98 10.07 0.33 2.81
CA SER A 98 10.80 1.61 2.74
C SER A 98 11.15 1.97 1.30
N ILE A 99 11.67 1.01 0.54
CA ILE A 99 11.98 1.18 -0.89
C ILE A 99 10.71 1.52 -1.68
N HIS A 100 9.59 0.86 -1.39
CA HIS A 100 8.31 1.13 -2.06
C HIS A 100 7.85 2.58 -1.84
N ILE A 101 7.85 3.03 -0.57
CA ILE A 101 7.41 4.37 -0.18
C ILE A 101 8.35 5.43 -0.77
N LEU A 102 9.65 5.27 -0.62
CA LEU A 102 10.65 6.22 -1.11
C LEU A 102 10.63 6.33 -2.63
N SER A 103 10.51 5.21 -3.35
CA SER A 103 10.40 5.23 -4.81
C SER A 103 9.11 5.93 -5.27
N GLY A 104 7.99 5.64 -4.62
CA GLY A 104 6.71 6.32 -4.90
C GLY A 104 6.75 7.82 -4.59
N PHE A 105 7.43 8.21 -3.52
CA PHE A 105 7.64 9.61 -3.15
C PHE A 105 8.54 10.33 -4.16
N ALA A 106 9.67 9.71 -4.55
CA ALA A 106 10.58 10.25 -5.56
C ALA A 106 9.87 10.47 -6.91
N LEU A 107 9.07 9.50 -7.37
CA LEU A 107 8.27 9.64 -8.58
C LEU A 107 7.30 10.82 -8.53
N ARG A 108 6.72 11.13 -7.35
CA ARG A 108 5.85 12.30 -7.17
C ARG A 108 6.61 13.62 -7.23
N ILE A 109 7.79 13.69 -6.61
CA ILE A 109 8.66 14.87 -6.73
C ILE A 109 9.03 15.09 -8.20
N MET A 110 9.45 14.03 -8.90
CA MET A 110 9.83 14.10 -10.31
C MET A 110 8.70 14.52 -11.25
N ARG A 111 7.44 14.28 -10.88
CA ARG A 111 6.26 14.76 -11.64
C ARG A 111 6.04 16.27 -11.51
N LYS A 112 6.54 16.89 -10.44
CA LYS A 112 6.43 18.35 -10.22
C LYS A 112 7.56 19.13 -10.85
N LEU A 113 8.65 18.46 -11.24
CA LEU A 113 9.76 19.11 -11.92
C LEU A 113 9.33 19.51 -13.34
N PRO A 114 9.68 20.73 -13.80
CA PRO A 114 9.39 21.15 -15.16
C PRO A 114 10.12 20.22 -16.13
N THR A 115 9.36 19.54 -17.00
CA THR A 115 9.91 18.69 -18.05
C THR A 115 9.75 19.37 -19.41
N SER A 116 10.68 19.14 -20.33
CA SER A 116 10.61 19.65 -21.71
C SER A 116 9.34 19.13 -22.39
N SER A 117 8.73 19.91 -23.30
CA SER A 117 7.43 19.55 -23.92
C SER A 117 7.47 18.22 -24.68
N LYS A 118 8.65 17.83 -25.19
CA LYS A 118 8.90 16.51 -25.81
C LYS A 118 8.73 15.37 -24.81
N THR A 119 9.25 15.54 -23.58
CA THR A 119 9.09 14.57 -22.49
C THR A 119 7.64 14.48 -22.06
N HIS A 120 6.93 15.61 -22.02
CA HIS A 120 5.51 15.67 -21.65
C HIS A 120 4.63 14.85 -22.61
N ASN A 121 4.88 14.88 -23.93
CA ASN A 121 4.10 14.10 -24.90
C ASN A 121 4.29 12.59 -24.72
N ALA A 122 5.53 12.11 -24.58
CA ALA A 122 5.82 10.70 -24.36
C ALA A 122 5.31 10.20 -22.99
N GLU A 123 5.40 11.04 -21.95
CA GLU A 123 4.90 10.75 -20.62
C GLU A 123 3.38 10.73 -20.57
N SER A 124 2.70 11.62 -21.31
CA SER A 124 1.23 11.69 -21.35
C SER A 124 0.57 10.39 -21.81
N LEU A 125 1.14 9.69 -22.79
CA LEU A 125 0.60 8.42 -23.30
C LEU A 125 0.68 7.30 -22.24
N LEU A 126 1.82 7.18 -21.56
CA LEU A 126 2.03 6.19 -20.49
C LEU A 126 1.18 6.49 -19.25
N ASP A 127 1.07 7.78 -18.88
CA ASP A 127 0.31 8.19 -17.71
C ASP A 127 -1.19 8.13 -17.94
N THR A 128 -1.70 8.44 -19.14
CA THR A 128 -3.16 8.37 -19.45
C THR A 128 -3.72 6.96 -19.23
N GLN A 129 -2.98 5.93 -19.66
CA GLN A 129 -3.42 4.53 -19.48
C GLN A 129 -3.41 4.11 -18.00
N SER A 130 -2.40 4.52 -17.23
CA SER A 130 -2.31 4.19 -15.79
C SER A 130 -3.28 5.00 -14.92
N LEU A 131 -3.53 6.27 -15.29
CA LEU A 131 -4.42 7.18 -14.57
C LEU A 131 -5.88 6.81 -14.76
N ALA A 132 -6.30 6.43 -15.97
CA ALA A 132 -7.67 5.96 -16.21
C ALA A 132 -8.01 4.75 -15.32
N GLN A 133 -7.05 3.83 -15.15
CA GLN A 133 -7.25 2.62 -14.35
C GLN A 133 -7.23 2.87 -12.83
N SER A 134 -6.50 3.87 -12.36
CA SER A 134 -6.36 4.19 -10.94
C SER A 134 -7.38 5.21 -10.44
N ARG A 135 -7.89 6.11 -11.31
CA ARG A 135 -9.00 7.03 -11.01
C ARG A 135 -10.34 6.32 -10.92
N ILE A 136 -10.55 5.29 -11.74
CA ILE A 136 -11.65 4.35 -11.57
C ILE A 136 -11.21 3.36 -10.49
N GLY A 137 -11.24 3.79 -9.22
CA GLY A 137 -11.01 2.89 -8.09
C GLY A 137 -11.93 1.66 -8.17
N LEU A 138 -11.79 0.71 -7.24
CA LEU A 138 -12.73 -0.43 -7.16
C LEU A 138 -14.16 -0.01 -6.70
N VAL A 139 -14.56 1.24 -6.97
CA VAL A 139 -15.83 1.87 -6.66
C VAL A 139 -16.90 1.38 -7.66
N GLY A 140 -17.28 0.11 -7.53
CA GLY A 140 -18.30 -0.54 -8.36
C GLY A 140 -19.15 -1.58 -7.62
N GLY A 141 -19.07 -1.62 -6.28
CA GLY A 141 -19.79 -2.56 -5.42
C GLY A 141 -20.80 -1.90 -4.48
N LEU A 142 -21.18 -2.59 -3.39
CA LEU A 142 -22.14 -2.13 -2.37
C LEU A 142 -21.83 -0.72 -1.83
N SER A 143 -20.55 -0.32 -1.76
CA SER A 143 -20.13 1.04 -1.38
C SER A 143 -20.60 2.13 -2.36
N GLY A 144 -20.72 1.82 -3.65
CA GLY A 144 -21.32 2.72 -4.64
C GLY A 144 -22.85 2.77 -4.57
N TYR A 145 -23.48 1.70 -4.06
CA TYR A 145 -24.94 1.60 -3.91
C TYR A 145 -25.43 2.28 -2.61
N PHE A 146 -24.69 2.13 -1.51
CA PHE A 146 -25.07 2.69 -0.20
C PHE A 146 -24.53 4.10 0.06
N ILE A 147 -23.38 4.49 -0.53
CA ILE A 147 -22.73 5.76 -0.17
C ILE A 147 -22.92 6.82 -1.25
N GLY A 148 -23.50 6.48 -2.42
CA GLY A 148 -23.82 7.46 -3.48
C GLY A 148 -22.61 8.26 -3.97
N ILE A 149 -21.38 7.83 -3.65
CA ILE A 149 -20.15 8.53 -3.99
C ILE A 149 -20.04 8.48 -5.51
N LYS A 150 -20.19 9.63 -6.15
CA LYS A 150 -20.05 9.80 -7.60
C LYS A 150 -18.79 9.08 -8.05
N ARG A 151 -18.90 8.26 -9.11
CA ARG A 151 -17.83 7.42 -9.69
C ARG A 151 -16.53 8.16 -10.03
N ASN A 152 -16.53 9.49 -9.99
CA ASN A 152 -15.40 10.34 -10.33
C ASN A 152 -14.85 11.01 -9.07
N LEU A 153 -14.00 10.29 -8.34
CA LEU A 153 -13.20 10.89 -7.29
C LEU A 153 -12.13 11.79 -7.93
N GLN A 154 -11.98 13.02 -7.43
CA GLN A 154 -10.96 13.94 -7.92
C GLN A 154 -9.53 13.46 -7.58
N TYR A 155 -9.41 12.50 -6.67
CA TYR A 155 -8.16 11.93 -6.19
C TYR A 155 -8.10 10.42 -6.48
N ASN A 156 -6.89 9.90 -6.67
CA ASN A 156 -6.63 8.47 -6.81
C ASN A 156 -6.77 7.77 -5.44
N PRO A 157 -7.75 6.86 -5.25
CA PRO A 157 -7.96 6.19 -3.96
C PRO A 157 -6.76 5.35 -3.51
N GLN A 158 -5.98 4.81 -4.46
CA GLN A 158 -4.77 4.05 -4.15
C GLN A 158 -3.69 4.97 -3.54
N GLU A 159 -3.55 6.18 -4.06
CA GLU A 159 -2.60 7.15 -3.53
C GLU A 159 -3.02 7.67 -2.16
N LEU A 160 -4.30 7.98 -1.98
CA LEU A 160 -4.84 8.43 -0.70
C LEU A 160 -4.63 7.36 0.38
N THR A 161 -5.02 6.12 0.11
CA THR A 161 -4.83 5.03 1.08
C THR A 161 -3.36 4.77 1.36
N GLY A 162 -2.45 4.92 0.38
CA GLY A 162 -1.01 4.80 0.63
C GLY A 162 -0.46 5.87 1.57
N TRP A 163 -0.89 7.12 1.41
CA TRP A 163 -0.49 8.23 2.28
C TRP A 163 -1.01 8.07 3.71
N LEU A 164 -2.26 7.62 3.88
CA LEU A 164 -2.84 7.37 5.20
C LEU A 164 -2.28 6.10 5.85
N LEU A 165 -2.02 5.06 5.06
CA LEU A 165 -1.48 3.78 5.54
C LEU A 165 -0.05 3.91 6.04
N THR A 166 0.77 4.77 5.42
CA THR A 166 2.19 4.92 5.78
C THR A 166 2.39 5.24 7.27
N PRO A 167 1.86 6.34 7.85
CA PRO A 167 2.05 6.63 9.27
C PRO A 167 1.46 5.55 10.19
N VAL A 168 0.32 4.97 9.81
CA VAL A 168 -0.31 3.87 10.58
C VAL A 168 0.57 2.62 10.60
N LEU A 169 1.21 2.30 9.48
CA LEU A 169 2.13 1.17 9.35
C LEU A 169 3.40 1.40 10.16
N PHE A 170 3.98 2.60 10.11
CA PHE A 170 5.14 2.98 10.94
C PHE A 170 4.79 2.90 12.42
N PHE A 171 3.62 3.39 12.83
CA PHE A 171 3.14 3.27 14.20
C PHE A 171 3.00 1.80 14.62
N HIS A 172 2.40 0.95 13.78
CA HIS A 172 2.31 -0.49 14.03
C HIS A 172 3.71 -1.14 14.17
N GLY A 173 4.66 -0.79 13.31
CA GLY A 173 6.05 -1.22 13.41
C GLY A 173 6.75 -0.79 14.70
N ALA A 174 6.54 0.46 15.10
CA ALA A 174 7.07 1.00 16.33
C ALA A 174 6.52 0.23 17.54
N LEU A 175 5.20 0.09 17.61
CA LEU A 175 4.52 -0.55 18.74
C LEU A 175 4.80 -2.05 18.83
N MET A 176 4.86 -2.74 17.69
CA MET A 176 5.01 -4.20 17.65
C MET A 176 6.46 -4.68 17.52
N LYS A 177 7.42 -3.80 17.23
CA LYS A 177 8.81 -4.23 17.03
C LYS A 177 9.83 -3.32 17.66
N TRP A 178 9.81 -2.03 17.35
CA TRP A 178 10.91 -1.15 17.78
C TRP A 178 10.86 -0.84 19.29
N LEU A 179 9.70 -0.44 19.81
CA LEU A 179 9.54 -0.13 21.23
C LEU A 179 9.73 -1.37 22.13
N PRO A 180 9.17 -2.55 21.81
CA PRO A 180 9.44 -3.77 22.57
C PRO A 180 10.93 -4.16 22.58
N ASN A 181 11.59 -4.09 21.41
CA ASN A 181 13.03 -4.36 21.33
C ASN A 181 13.84 -3.40 22.21
N THR A 182 13.51 -2.09 22.22
CA THR A 182 14.17 -1.09 23.07
C THR A 182 13.91 -1.38 24.56
N ALA A 183 12.70 -1.80 24.91
CA ALA A 183 12.33 -2.18 26.27
C ALA A 183 12.87 -3.56 26.68
N LYS A 184 13.46 -4.33 25.76
CA LYS A 184 13.87 -5.74 25.94
C LYS A 184 12.72 -6.64 26.41
N VAL A 185 11.54 -6.41 25.83
CA VAL A 185 10.30 -7.15 26.10
C VAL A 185 9.90 -7.88 24.83
N ASP A 186 9.66 -9.18 24.95
CA ASP A 186 9.07 -9.96 23.85
C ASP A 186 7.56 -9.74 23.86
N ILE A 187 6.98 -9.60 22.67
CA ILE A 187 5.55 -9.41 22.52
C ILE A 187 4.93 -10.48 21.63
N ASP A 188 3.64 -10.67 21.80
CA ASP A 188 2.79 -11.64 21.11
C ASP A 188 1.35 -11.12 21.09
N PHE A 189 0.34 -11.98 20.92
CA PHE A 189 -1.04 -11.53 20.99
C PHE A 189 -1.50 -11.17 22.41
N ASP A 190 -0.80 -11.60 23.46
CA ASP A 190 -1.16 -11.20 24.83
C ASP A 190 -0.86 -9.72 25.05
N PHE A 191 0.17 -9.18 24.40
CA PHE A 191 0.38 -7.74 24.33
C PHE A 191 -0.78 -7.01 23.64
N VAL A 192 -1.30 -7.57 22.54
CA VAL A 192 -2.42 -6.97 21.81
C VAL A 192 -3.70 -7.01 22.65
N LYS A 193 -4.02 -8.13 23.29
CA LYS A 193 -5.15 -8.26 24.21
C LYS A 193 -5.01 -7.27 25.38
N TRP A 194 -3.82 -7.20 25.98
CA TRP A 194 -3.51 -6.24 27.05
C TRP A 194 -3.72 -4.79 26.60
N LEU A 195 -3.31 -4.44 25.38
CA LEU A 195 -3.51 -3.09 24.82
C LEU A 195 -5.00 -2.75 24.61
N LEU A 196 -5.82 -3.75 24.30
CA LEU A 196 -7.25 -3.61 24.05
C LEU A 196 -8.13 -3.74 25.30
N ASP A 197 -7.52 -4.09 26.43
CA ASP A 197 -8.17 -4.28 27.72
C ASP A 197 -8.91 -2.99 28.17
N LYS A 198 -10.11 -3.19 28.70
CA LYS A 198 -10.99 -2.13 29.22
C LYS A 198 -10.32 -1.33 30.35
N ASP A 199 -9.43 -1.95 31.10
CA ASP A 199 -8.77 -1.35 32.27
C ASP A 199 -7.57 -0.45 31.92
N ARG A 200 -7.23 -0.27 30.63
CA ARG A 200 -6.13 0.61 30.17
C ARG A 200 -6.52 2.07 29.93
N GLY A 201 -7.78 2.39 30.15
CA GLY A 201 -8.30 3.73 29.88
C GLY A 201 -8.45 4.01 28.39
N ALA A 202 -9.31 4.97 28.06
CA ALA A 202 -9.72 5.21 26.68
C ALA A 202 -8.54 5.61 25.77
N LEU A 203 -7.56 6.37 26.26
CA LEU A 203 -6.43 6.84 25.46
C LEU A 203 -5.57 5.68 24.94
N VAL A 204 -5.16 4.75 25.80
CA VAL A 204 -4.34 3.60 25.40
C VAL A 204 -5.18 2.65 24.55
N ARG A 205 -6.38 2.30 25.04
CA ARG A 205 -7.25 1.32 24.41
C ARG A 205 -7.69 1.73 23.01
N ILE A 206 -8.10 2.98 22.83
CA ILE A 206 -8.58 3.49 21.54
C ILE A 206 -7.42 4.05 20.72
N GLY A 207 -6.56 4.87 21.33
CA GLY A 207 -5.51 5.59 20.61
C GLY A 207 -4.31 4.74 20.21
N LEU A 208 -3.91 3.78 21.04
CA LEU A 208 -2.79 2.87 20.73
C LEU A 208 -3.28 1.50 20.25
N GLY A 209 -4.43 1.04 20.74
CA GLY A 209 -5.07 -0.23 20.38
C GLY A 209 -6.00 -0.14 19.18
N TYR A 210 -7.31 0.00 19.43
CA TYR A 210 -8.35 -0.15 18.40
C TYR A 210 -8.15 0.75 17.19
N GLY A 211 -7.89 2.05 17.38
CA GLY A 211 -7.84 3.03 16.30
C GLY A 211 -6.80 2.69 15.23
N PRO A 212 -5.51 2.58 15.57
CA PRO A 212 -4.47 2.22 14.62
C PRO A 212 -4.68 0.83 14.00
N LEU A 213 -5.13 -0.17 14.77
CA LEU A 213 -5.38 -1.51 14.24
C LEU A 213 -6.54 -1.53 13.23
N VAL A 214 -7.64 -0.86 13.54
CA VAL A 214 -8.77 -0.67 12.62
C VAL A 214 -8.35 0.05 11.35
N ALA A 215 -7.58 1.14 11.48
CA ALA A 215 -7.05 1.87 10.34
C ALA A 215 -6.14 0.99 9.48
N LEU A 216 -5.27 0.18 10.10
CA LEU A 216 -4.37 -0.73 9.42
C LEU A 216 -5.13 -1.82 8.65
N ILE A 217 -6.16 -2.41 9.26
CA ILE A 217 -7.00 -3.43 8.61
C ILE A 217 -7.72 -2.83 7.40
N GLY A 218 -8.38 -1.69 7.57
CA GLY A 218 -9.12 -1.04 6.49
C GLY A 218 -8.22 -0.57 5.35
N LEU A 219 -7.28 0.32 5.67
CA LEU A 219 -6.37 0.93 4.68
C LEU A 219 -5.43 -0.11 4.07
N GLY A 220 -4.87 -1.02 4.89
CA GLY A 220 -3.95 -2.06 4.44
C GLY A 220 -4.61 -3.07 3.52
N SER A 221 -5.75 -3.64 3.92
CA SER A 221 -6.48 -4.60 3.09
C SER A 221 -6.87 -4.00 1.74
N TYR A 222 -7.40 -2.77 1.75
CA TYR A 222 -7.73 -2.08 0.51
C TYR A 222 -6.47 -1.82 -0.33
N HIS A 223 -5.45 -1.16 0.23
CA HIS A 223 -4.27 -0.73 -0.53
C HIS A 223 -3.53 -1.92 -1.16
N ILE A 224 -3.35 -3.00 -0.41
CA ILE A 224 -2.64 -4.20 -0.89
C ILE A 224 -3.47 -4.90 -1.97
N ILE A 225 -4.73 -5.22 -1.70
CA ILE A 225 -5.54 -6.01 -2.63
C ILE A 225 -5.92 -5.19 -3.88
N ALA A 226 -6.29 -3.91 -3.72
CA ALA A 226 -6.55 -3.02 -4.85
C ALA A 226 -5.29 -2.79 -5.69
N GLY A 227 -4.13 -2.64 -5.05
CA GLY A 227 -2.83 -2.57 -5.73
C GLY A 227 -2.56 -3.81 -6.57
N THR A 228 -2.83 -5.01 -6.03
CA THR A 228 -2.68 -6.28 -6.75
C THR A 228 -3.65 -6.39 -7.94
N VAL A 229 -4.89 -5.90 -7.81
CA VAL A 229 -5.84 -5.82 -8.93
C VAL A 229 -5.34 -4.91 -10.04
N GLN A 230 -4.79 -3.75 -9.68
CA GLN A 230 -4.18 -2.83 -10.64
C GLN A 230 -2.95 -3.46 -11.31
N TYR A 231 -2.13 -4.14 -10.52
CA TYR A 231 -0.93 -4.85 -10.96
C TYR A 231 -1.23 -5.93 -12.00
N MET A 232 -2.22 -6.78 -11.74
CA MET A 232 -2.65 -7.85 -12.66
C MET A 232 -3.50 -7.33 -13.84
N HIS A 233 -3.66 -6.02 -13.95
CA HIS A 233 -4.45 -5.36 -14.99
C HIS A 233 -5.87 -5.93 -15.14
N VAL A 234 -6.52 -6.28 -14.03
CA VAL A 234 -7.88 -6.84 -14.05
C VAL A 234 -8.86 -5.77 -14.51
N ARG A 235 -9.41 -5.90 -15.72
CA ARG A 235 -10.37 -4.93 -16.30
C ARG A 235 -11.83 -5.27 -16.03
N SER A 236 -12.14 -6.53 -15.74
CA SER A 236 -13.52 -6.98 -15.51
C SER A 236 -14.14 -6.33 -14.27
N LEU A 237 -15.22 -5.56 -14.48
CA LEU A 237 -15.98 -4.95 -13.39
C LEU A 237 -16.58 -6.00 -12.44
N LYS A 238 -17.03 -7.14 -12.97
CA LYS A 238 -17.56 -8.25 -12.17
C LYS A 238 -16.48 -8.80 -11.22
N THR A 239 -15.26 -8.98 -11.72
CA THR A 239 -14.13 -9.44 -10.90
C THR A 239 -13.75 -8.40 -9.85
N ARG A 240 -13.64 -7.13 -10.23
CA ARG A 240 -13.38 -6.02 -9.29
C ARG A 240 -14.44 -5.98 -8.18
N LYS A 241 -15.73 -6.13 -8.51
CA LYS A 241 -16.81 -6.19 -7.52
C LYS A 241 -16.65 -7.36 -6.55
N ARG A 242 -16.33 -8.56 -7.04
CA ARG A 242 -16.06 -9.73 -6.17
C ARG A 242 -14.88 -9.49 -5.24
N ILE A 243 -13.81 -8.89 -5.76
CA ILE A 243 -12.63 -8.54 -4.95
C ILE A 243 -12.95 -7.50 -3.89
N MET A 244 -13.81 -6.52 -4.17
CA MET A 244 -14.28 -5.60 -3.13
C MET A 244 -15.08 -6.28 -2.04
N ASN A 245 -15.99 -7.20 -2.40
CA ASN A 245 -16.72 -7.96 -1.40
C ASN A 245 -15.75 -8.79 -0.54
N PHE A 246 -14.70 -9.34 -1.14
CA PHE A 246 -13.64 -10.04 -0.42
C PHE A 246 -12.86 -9.10 0.52
N ILE A 247 -12.48 -7.89 0.08
CA ILE A 247 -11.84 -6.88 0.93
C ILE A 247 -12.76 -6.53 2.11
N LEU A 248 -14.05 -6.29 1.86
CA LEU A 248 -15.02 -5.97 2.91
C LEU A 248 -15.17 -7.12 3.91
N LEU A 249 -15.25 -8.37 3.42
CA LEU A 249 -15.27 -9.55 4.27
C LEU A 249 -14.02 -9.61 5.16
N LEU A 250 -12.84 -9.44 4.57
CA LEU A 250 -11.57 -9.45 5.31
C LEU A 250 -11.53 -8.36 6.40
N ILE A 251 -12.02 -7.15 6.08
CA ILE A 251 -12.13 -6.04 7.04
C ILE A 251 -13.10 -6.41 8.17
N CYS A 252 -14.30 -6.90 7.86
CA CYS A 252 -15.27 -7.32 8.87
C CYS A 252 -14.70 -8.42 9.78
N THR A 253 -14.04 -9.44 9.20
CA THR A 253 -13.39 -10.51 9.97
C THR A 253 -12.31 -9.92 10.88
N GLY A 254 -11.48 -9.00 10.39
CA GLY A 254 -10.47 -8.33 11.20
C GLY A 254 -11.06 -7.50 12.35
N TYR A 255 -12.15 -6.77 12.11
CA TYR A 255 -12.86 -6.04 13.18
C TYR A 255 -13.42 -6.98 14.25
N ILE A 256 -14.04 -8.09 13.83
CA ILE A 256 -14.52 -9.12 14.75
C ILE A 256 -13.33 -9.70 15.54
N GLY A 257 -12.22 -9.98 14.88
CA GLY A 257 -10.99 -10.48 15.51
C GLY A 257 -10.45 -9.54 16.60
N ILE A 258 -10.31 -8.24 16.32
CA ILE A 258 -9.89 -7.26 17.33
C ILE A 258 -10.91 -7.18 18.47
N SER A 259 -12.21 -7.17 18.16
CA SER A 259 -13.26 -7.12 19.18
C SER A 259 -13.20 -8.33 20.11
N ARG A 260 -12.96 -9.52 19.56
CA ARG A 260 -12.80 -10.77 20.33
C ARG A 260 -11.52 -10.75 21.16
N LEU A 261 -10.38 -10.34 20.59
CA LEU A 261 -9.12 -10.19 21.34
C LEU A 261 -9.27 -9.22 22.52
N GLY A 262 -9.92 -8.08 22.34
CA GLY A 262 -10.16 -7.12 23.42
C GLY A 262 -11.20 -7.56 24.47
N SER A 263 -11.80 -8.73 24.27
CA SER A 263 -12.69 -9.37 25.26
C SER A 263 -11.97 -10.43 26.10
N GLU A 264 -10.77 -10.85 25.68
CA GLU A 264 -9.92 -11.76 26.44
C GLU A 264 -9.21 -11.02 27.58
N ILE A 265 -9.21 -11.62 28.77
CA ILE A 265 -8.61 -11.02 29.96
C ILE A 265 -7.15 -11.46 30.06
N VAL A 266 -6.24 -10.51 30.26
CA VAL A 266 -4.82 -10.78 30.44
C VAL A 266 -4.38 -10.34 31.83
N PHE A 267 -4.22 -11.30 32.74
CA PHE A 267 -3.86 -11.02 34.12
C PHE A 267 -2.36 -10.80 34.31
N GLY A 268 -1.99 -9.79 35.09
CA GLY A 268 -0.63 -9.62 35.61
C GLY A 268 0.43 -9.11 34.62
N MET A 269 0.06 -8.82 33.37
CA MET A 269 1.01 -8.41 32.33
C MET A 269 1.41 -6.92 32.38
N ASP A 270 0.82 -6.15 33.29
CA ASP A 270 1.15 -4.73 33.49
C ASP A 270 2.62 -4.49 33.80
N LYS A 271 3.22 -5.31 34.66
CA LYS A 271 4.66 -5.18 34.98
C LYS A 271 5.55 -5.46 33.77
N TYR A 272 5.06 -6.30 32.86
CA TYR A 272 5.81 -6.78 31.70
C TYR A 272 5.72 -5.82 30.51
N TYR A 273 4.52 -5.32 30.16
CA TYR A 273 4.33 -4.49 28.96
C TYR A 273 4.39 -2.99 29.19
N ARG A 274 4.17 -2.50 30.42
CA ARG A 274 4.23 -1.06 30.74
C ARG A 274 5.58 -0.38 30.41
N PRO A 275 6.75 -1.04 30.49
CA PRO A 275 8.00 -0.47 30.00
C PRO A 275 7.95 0.00 28.54
N ILE A 276 7.19 -0.68 27.67
CA ILE A 276 7.03 -0.32 26.25
C ILE A 276 6.37 1.07 26.13
N LEU A 277 5.32 1.32 26.91
CA LEU A 277 4.63 2.62 26.91
C LEU A 277 5.46 3.73 27.55
N ARG A 278 6.30 3.40 28.54
CA ARG A 278 7.20 4.41 29.14
C ARG A 278 8.20 4.94 28.12
N THR A 279 8.67 4.10 27.20
CA THR A 279 9.54 4.52 26.10
C THR A 279 8.87 5.56 25.19
N LEU A 280 7.54 5.51 25.03
CA LEU A 280 6.79 6.54 24.29
C LEU A 280 6.68 7.88 25.04
N SER A 281 6.66 7.86 26.37
CA SER A 281 6.53 9.07 27.21
C SER A 281 7.87 9.72 27.57
N LEU A 282 8.99 9.08 27.25
CA LEU A 282 10.35 9.49 27.64
C LEU A 282 11.19 9.97 26.43
N SER A 283 10.55 10.32 25.33
CA SER A 283 11.11 11.03 24.17
C SER A 283 10.43 12.38 24.00
#